data_AF-A0A9P1ESF8-F1
#
_entry.id   AF-A0A9P1ESF8-F1
#
_cell.length_a   1.000
_cell.length_b   1.000
_cell.length_c   1.000
_cell.angle_alpha   90.00
_cell.angle_beta   90.00
_cell.angle_gamma   90.00
#
_symmetry.space_group_name_H-M   'P 1'
#
loop_
_entity.id
_entity.type
_entity.pdbx_description
1 polymer ?
#
loop_
_entity_poly.entity_id
_entity_poly.type
_entity_poly.pdbx_seq_one_letter_code
_entity_poly.pdbx_strand_id
1 'polypeptide(L)'
;MLARHGNAISLHKRDLCDLKKLKSAFHSILHDENYRLNAEKVAETLQNQPLKPKEMLMKHIEFVGKYCPFHHMTPYSLKMPAYQRYRAVHRYPYKSFTRRA
;
A
#
# COMPACT_ATOMS: atom_id res chain seq x y z
N MET A 1 5.99 -5.24 7.54
CA MET A 1 7.25 -4.72 6.94
C MET A 1 8.00 -3.80 7.88
N LEU A 2 7.38 -2.82 8.54
CA LEU A 2 8.05 -1.94 9.52
C LEU A 2 8.68 -2.74 10.68
N ALA A 3 7.91 -3.62 11.33
CA ALA A 3 8.45 -4.49 12.37
C ALA A 3 9.66 -5.35 11.93
N ARG A 4 9.80 -5.65 10.63
CA ARG A 4 10.96 -6.38 10.08
C ARG A 4 12.24 -5.55 10.08
N HIS A 5 12.12 -4.23 9.97
CA HIS A 5 13.23 -3.29 10.03
C HIS A 5 13.54 -2.84 11.46
N GLY A 6 12.90 -3.41 12.49
CA GLY A 6 13.18 -3.11 13.89
C GLY A 6 12.84 -1.67 14.30
N ASN A 7 11.97 -0.99 13.54
CA ASN A 7 11.58 0.40 13.77
C ASN A 7 10.13 0.55 14.26
N ALA A 8 9.37 -0.55 14.37
CA ALA A 8 8.00 -0.54 14.87
C ALA A 8 7.65 -1.87 15.55
N ILE A 9 6.70 -1.82 16.49
CA ILE A 9 6.13 -3.01 17.13
C ILE A 9 4.78 -3.30 16.47
N SER A 10 4.57 -4.55 16.04
CA SER A 10 3.30 -4.99 15.48
C SER A 10 2.39 -5.52 16.58
N LEU A 11 1.26 -4.86 16.81
CA LEU A 11 0.23 -5.28 17.76
C LEU A 11 -1.05 -5.65 17.03
N HIS A 12 -1.74 -6.71 17.47
CA HIS A 12 -3.04 -7.04 16.93
C HIS A 12 -4.12 -6.12 17.52
N LYS A 13 -5.20 -5.84 16.79
CA LYS A 13 -6.29 -4.95 17.25
C LYS A 13 -6.87 -5.34 18.62
N ARG A 14 -6.90 -6.65 18.91
CA ARG A 14 -7.39 -7.20 20.19
C ARG A 14 -6.44 -6.95 21.37
N ASP A 15 -5.13 -6.78 21.10
CA ASP A 15 -4.13 -6.51 22.14
C ASP A 15 -4.22 -5.07 22.67
N LEU A 16 -4.94 -4.17 21.97
CA LEU A 16 -5.11 -2.77 22.40
C LEU A 16 -5.93 -2.63 23.69
N CYS A 17 -6.80 -3.60 24.00
CA CYS A 17 -7.52 -3.62 25.28
C CYS A 17 -6.63 -4.05 26.45
N ASP A 18 -5.49 -4.69 26.20
CA ASP A 18 -4.57 -5.13 27.25
C ASP A 18 -3.56 -4.01 27.57
N LEU A 19 -3.87 -3.26 28.63
CA LEU A 19 -3.03 -2.18 29.13
C LEU A 19 -1.60 -2.62 29.48
N LYS A 20 -1.40 -3.89 29.90
CA LYS A 20 -0.07 -4.37 30.28
C LYS A 20 0.82 -4.51 29.04
N LYS A 21 0.29 -5.15 27.99
CA LYS A 21 0.99 -5.28 26.69
C LYS A 21 1.25 -3.94 26.04
N LEU A 22 0.29 -3.02 26.12
CA LEU A 22 0.45 -1.69 25.56
C LEU A 22 1.54 -0.90 26.30
N LYS A 23 1.51 -0.91 27.64
CA LYS A 23 2.53 -0.27 28.47
C LYS A 23 3.92 -0.86 28.24
N SER A 24 4.04 -2.19 28.12
CA SER A 24 5.33 -2.82 27.81
C SER A 24 5.83 -2.40 26.43
N ALA A 25 4.98 -2.37 25.41
CA ALA A 25 5.38 -1.94 24.07
C ALA A 25 5.89 -0.49 24.04
N PHE A 26 5.18 0.43 24.72
CA PHE A 26 5.64 1.81 24.85
C PHE A 26 6.96 1.92 25.61
N HIS A 27 7.11 1.16 26.70
CA HIS A 27 8.34 1.13 27.47
C HIS A 27 9.52 0.62 26.61
N SER A 28 9.31 -0.43 25.82
CA SER A 28 10.32 -0.94 24.88
C SER A 28 10.74 0.15 23.88
N ILE A 29 9.78 0.83 23.26
CA ILE A 29 10.10 1.87 22.24
C ILE A 29 10.85 3.05 22.85
N LEU A 30 10.52 3.44 24.08
CA LEU A 30 11.08 4.64 24.71
C LEU A 30 12.47 4.41 25.31
N HIS A 31 12.76 3.19 25.78
CA HIS A 31 14.01 2.89 26.49
C HIS A 31 15.01 2.08 25.67
N ASP A 32 14.59 1.41 24.60
CA ASP A 32 15.51 0.68 23.73
C ASP A 32 15.98 1.59 22.58
N GLU A 33 17.27 1.96 22.63
CA GLU A 33 17.89 2.83 21.63
C GLU A 33 17.93 2.21 20.22
N ASN A 34 17.82 0.88 20.11
CA ASN A 34 17.83 0.20 18.82
C ASN A 34 16.70 0.68 17.90
N TYR A 35 15.53 1.03 18.45
CA TYR A 35 14.42 1.58 17.66
C TYR A 35 14.80 2.91 17.00
N ARG A 36 15.52 3.79 17.72
CA ARG A 36 16.00 5.07 17.20
C ARG A 36 17.04 4.86 16.12
N LEU A 37 18.06 4.04 16.39
CA LEU A 37 19.15 3.76 15.44
C LEU A 37 18.62 3.14 14.14
N ASN A 38 17.69 2.18 14.24
CA ASN A 38 17.06 1.57 13.08
C ASN A 38 16.20 2.58 12.29
N ALA A 39 15.48 3.48 12.97
CA ALA A 39 14.71 4.52 12.33
C ALA A 39 15.60 5.52 11.58
N GLU A 40 16.71 5.93 12.17
CA GLU A 40 17.71 6.81 11.53
C GLU A 40 18.31 6.16 10.28
N LYS A 41 18.71 4.88 10.37
CA LYS A 41 19.21 4.11 9.22
C LYS A 41 18.20 4.02 8.08
N VAL A 42 16.91 3.81 8.40
CA VAL A 42 15.84 3.78 7.40
C VAL A 42 15.63 5.17 6.80
N ALA A 43 15.69 6.23 7.59
CA ALA A 43 15.59 7.60 7.11
C ALA A 43 16.74 7.97 6.16
N GLU A 44 17.97 7.64 6.53
CA GLU A 44 19.15 7.81 5.67
C GLU A 44 19.00 7.04 4.36
N THR A 45 18.54 5.79 4.43
CA THR A 45 18.29 4.97 3.23
C THR A 45 17.23 5.61 2.33
N LEU A 46 16.15 6.15 2.90
CA LEU A 46 15.08 6.86 2.16
C LEU A 46 15.59 8.16 1.51
N GLN A 47 16.46 8.89 2.21
CA GLN A 47 17.08 10.10 1.67
C GLN A 47 18.05 9.78 0.53
N ASN A 48 18.80 8.69 0.63
CA ASN A 48 19.83 8.31 -0.35
C ASN A 48 19.34 7.28 -1.39
N GLN A 49 18.02 7.13 -1.59
CA GLN A 49 17.50 6.24 -2.63
C GLN A 49 17.96 6.70 -4.03
N PRO A 50 18.37 5.75 -4.90
CA PRO A 50 18.89 6.07 -6.23
C PRO A 50 17.85 6.71 -7.16
N LEU A 51 16.56 6.52 -6.88
CA LEU A 51 15.47 7.16 -7.59
C LEU A 51 14.57 7.86 -6.58
N LYS A 52 14.49 9.18 -6.66
CA LYS A 52 13.55 9.95 -5.83
C LYS A 52 12.11 9.63 -6.25
N PRO A 53 11.15 9.60 -5.31
CA PRO A 53 9.74 9.33 -5.63
C PRO A 53 9.16 10.23 -6.72
N LYS A 54 9.56 11.51 -6.75
CA LYS A 54 9.17 12.48 -7.78
C LYS A 54 9.63 12.03 -9.18
N GLU A 55 10.90 11.67 -9.32
CA GLU A 55 11.47 11.23 -10.60
C GLU A 55 10.89 9.91 -11.05
N MET A 56 10.68 8.99 -10.11
CA MET A 56 10.01 7.72 -10.38
C MET A 56 8.63 7.97 -10.98
N LEU A 57 7.82 8.85 -10.37
CA LEU A 57 6.50 9.19 -10.89
C LEU A 57 6.56 9.82 -12.29
N MET A 58 7.49 10.76 -12.52
CA MET A 58 7.65 11.38 -13.84
C MET A 58 8.01 10.34 -14.92
N LYS A 59 8.96 9.45 -14.64
CA LYS A 59 9.33 8.36 -15.57
C LYS A 59 8.15 7.45 -15.89
N HIS A 60 7.29 7.14 -14.92
CA HIS A 60 6.08 6.35 -15.16
C HIS A 60 5.08 7.11 -16.04
N ILE A 61 4.89 8.41 -15.82
CA ILE A 61 4.01 9.25 -16.65
C ILE A 61 4.56 9.35 -18.07
N GLU A 62 5.86 9.58 -18.25
CA GLU A 62 6.52 9.62 -19.56
C GLU A 62 6.37 8.28 -20.30
N PHE A 63 6.56 7.17 -19.59
CA PHE A 63 6.36 5.83 -20.13
C PHE A 63 4.91 5.64 -20.60
N VAL A 64 3.93 6.00 -19.77
CA VAL A 64 2.52 5.91 -20.14
C VAL A 64 2.20 6.82 -21.33
N GLY A 65 2.68 8.07 -21.33
CA GLY A 65 2.47 9.01 -22.43
C GLY A 65 3.07 8.53 -23.76
N LYS A 66 4.23 7.86 -23.72
CA LYS A 66 4.93 7.37 -24.91
C LYS A 66 4.34 6.07 -25.47
N TYR A 67 3.83 5.18 -24.62
CA TYR A 67 3.46 3.80 -25.01
C TYR A 67 1.97 3.46 -24.87
N CYS A 68 1.13 4.38 -24.42
CA CYS A 68 -0.33 4.20 -24.40
C CYS A 68 -0.90 4.33 -25.84
N PRO A 69 -1.89 3.51 -26.27
CA PRO A 69 -2.72 2.58 -25.48
C PRO A 69 -2.26 1.11 -25.44
N PHE A 70 -2.22 0.54 -24.23
CA PHE A 70 -2.04 -0.90 -24.01
C PHE A 70 -3.34 -1.65 -24.31
N HIS A 71 -3.49 -2.16 -25.54
CA HIS A 71 -4.69 -2.90 -25.97
C HIS A 71 -5.02 -4.14 -25.11
N HIS A 72 -4.06 -4.65 -24.33
CA HIS A 72 -4.22 -5.79 -23.42
C HIS A 72 -4.58 -5.41 -21.97
N MET A 73 -4.29 -4.17 -21.54
CA MET A 73 -4.66 -3.68 -20.21
C MET A 73 -5.94 -2.83 -20.21
N THR A 74 -6.46 -2.53 -21.39
CA THR A 74 -7.77 -1.88 -21.52
C THR A 74 -8.87 -2.88 -21.20
N PRO A 75 -9.82 -2.56 -20.30
CA PRO A 75 -10.93 -3.46 -20.01
C PRO A 75 -11.72 -3.73 -21.30
N TYR A 76 -12.09 -4.99 -21.51
CA TYR A 76 -12.79 -5.42 -22.74
C TYR A 76 -14.11 -4.64 -22.96
N SER A 77 -14.71 -4.12 -21.88
CA SER A 77 -15.87 -3.22 -21.95
C SER A 77 -15.67 -2.00 -22.85
N LEU A 78 -14.44 -1.51 -23.05
CA LEU A 78 -14.10 -0.42 -23.97
C LEU A 78 -14.31 -0.77 -25.45
N LYS A 79 -14.19 -2.06 -25.79
CA LYS A 79 -14.34 -2.60 -27.14
C LYS A 79 -15.78 -3.07 -27.44
N MET A 80 -16.66 -3.07 -26.44
CA MET A 80 -18.05 -3.57 -26.58
C MET A 80 -19.00 -2.49 -27.14
N PRO A 81 -19.99 -2.87 -27.96
CA PRO A 81 -21.11 -2.00 -28.33
C PRO A 81 -21.91 -1.50 -27.12
N ALA A 82 -22.48 -0.30 -27.21
CA ALA A 82 -23.17 0.37 -26.10
C ALA A 82 -24.25 -0.48 -25.42
N TYR A 83 -25.05 -1.24 -26.19
CA TYR A 83 -26.08 -2.14 -25.66
C TYR A 83 -25.49 -3.27 -24.78
N GLN A 84 -24.37 -3.88 -25.19
CA GLN A 84 -23.74 -4.94 -24.41
C GLN A 84 -23.15 -4.41 -23.10
N ARG A 85 -22.55 -3.21 -23.14
CA ARG A 85 -22.05 -2.52 -21.94
C ARG A 85 -23.18 -2.20 -20.96
N TYR A 86 -24.29 -1.63 -21.44
CA TYR A 86 -25.48 -1.36 -20.63
C TYR A 86 -26.00 -2.64 -19.97
N ARG A 87 -26.15 -3.72 -20.74
CA ARG A 87 -26.61 -5.00 -20.22
C ARG A 87 -25.65 -5.62 -19.20
N ALA A 88 -24.34 -5.49 -19.38
CA ALA A 88 -23.34 -6.00 -18.43
C ALA A 88 -23.41 -5.31 -17.06
N VAL A 89 -23.56 -3.97 -17.05
CA VAL A 89 -23.70 -3.17 -15.82
C VAL A 89 -24.98 -3.53 -15.06
N HIS A 90 -26.08 -3.78 -15.76
CA HIS A 90 -27.37 -4.12 -15.14
C HIS A 90 -27.53 -5.60 -14.80
N ARG A 91 -26.80 -6.51 -15.45
CA ARG A 91 -26.89 -7.97 -15.23
C ARG A 91 -25.96 -8.49 -14.15
N TYR A 92 -24.85 -7.79 -13.89
CA TYR A 92 -23.94 -8.09 -12.79
C TYR A 92 -23.94 -6.93 -11.80
N PRO A 93 -25.00 -6.76 -10.98
CA PRO A 93 -24.90 -5.85 -9.84
C PRO A 93 -23.68 -6.29 -9.03
N TYR A 94 -22.76 -5.36 -8.76
CA TYR A 94 -21.63 -5.57 -7.87
C TYR A 94 -22.14 -6.22 -6.58
N LYS A 95 -22.01 -7.56 -6.47
CA LYS A 95 -22.16 -8.24 -5.19
C LYS A 95 -20.98 -7.76 -4.38
N SER A 96 -21.26 -6.80 -3.49
CA SER A 96 -20.39 -6.29 -2.45
C SER A 96 -19.49 -7.41 -1.93
N PHE A 97 -18.20 -7.29 -2.22
CA PHE A 97 -17.13 -8.17 -1.73
C PHE A 97 -16.87 -7.85 -0.25
N THR A 98 -17.90 -7.98 0.58
CA THR A 98 -17.89 -7.80 2.03
C THR A 98 -18.73 -8.89 2.68
N ARG A 99 -18.46 -10.15 2.32
CA ARG A 99 -18.82 -11.30 3.18
C ARG A 99 -17.78 -12.40 3.03
N ARG A 100 -17.31 -12.87 4.21
CA ARG A 100 -16.28 -13.89 4.52
C ARG A 100 -14.87 -13.28 4.57
N ALA A 101 -14.06 -13.51 5.60
CA ALA A 101 -14.20 -13.99 6.98
C ALA A 101 -12.88 -13.60 7.66
#